data_AF-A0A452Z2N4-F1
#
_entry.id   AF-A0A452Z2N4-F1
#
_cell.length_a   1.000
_cell.length_b   1.000
_cell.length_c   1.000
_cell.angle_alpha   90.00
_cell.angle_beta   90.00
_cell.angle_gamma   90.00
#
_symmetry.space_group_name_H-M   'P 1'
#
loop_
_entity.id
_entity.type
_entity.pdbx_description
1 polymer ?
#
loop_
_entity_poly.entity_id
_entity_poly.type
_entity_poly.pdbx_seq_one_letter_code
_entity_poly.pdbx_strand_id
1 'polypeptide(L)'
;MITGDQALTACHVASQVNICSKPVLILTRMKTSGFEWVSPDETDRVPYRAEEVKELSESHDLCISGDCFEMLQRTDAVVQVIPHVKVFARVAPEQKELVLTTFKTVGRMTLMCGDGTNDVGALKQAHVGIALLNAEPVQKAGSKSQSSKLESKSGKLKKPKPANESSSQLVPPASSSAKAPSSRPLTAAEKQREKLQKMLDEMNDESDGRSAPIVKLGDASMASPFTAKHASVAPTLDIIRQGRSTLVTTLQMFKILGLNCLATAYVLSVMYLDGVKLGDVQATISGVFTAAFFLFISHARPLQALSAERPHPNIFCAYVFLSILGQFAMHLFFLMSAVNLASKYMPEECIEPDSEFHPNLVNTVSYMVNMMIQVATFAVNYMGHPFNQSISENKPFKYALYSAVVFFTVITSDMFRDLNDYMKLEPLPEGMRSKLLLWAMLMFCGCYGWERFLRWAFPGKMPAWEKRQKQAVANLDKKQA
;
A
#
# COMPACT_ATOMS: atom_id res chain seq x y z
N MET A 1 20.90 2.94 -9.77
CA MET A 1 20.81 4.31 -10.32
C MET A 1 20.75 4.20 -11.84
N ILE A 2 19.86 4.95 -12.49
CA ILE A 2 19.74 5.00 -13.96
C ILE A 2 19.73 6.48 -14.34
N THR A 3 20.77 6.97 -15.02
CA THR A 3 20.95 8.41 -15.30
C THR A 3 21.46 8.69 -16.71
N GLY A 4 21.15 9.88 -17.23
CA GLY A 4 21.71 10.41 -18.47
C GLY A 4 23.11 11.03 -18.31
N ASP A 5 23.60 11.17 -17.07
CA ASP A 5 24.90 11.79 -16.77
C ASP A 5 26.08 10.87 -17.09
N GLN A 6 27.27 11.46 -17.15
CA GLN A 6 28.53 10.74 -17.36
C GLN A 6 28.81 9.74 -16.22
N ALA A 7 29.49 8.64 -16.56
CA ALA A 7 29.76 7.54 -15.64
C ALA A 7 30.50 7.95 -14.37
N LEU A 8 31.52 8.81 -14.47
CA LEU A 8 32.29 9.28 -13.30
C LEU A 8 31.39 10.04 -12.30
N THR A 9 30.57 10.97 -12.80
CA THR A 9 29.62 11.73 -11.97
C THR A 9 28.57 10.80 -11.35
N ALA A 10 28.00 9.89 -12.15
CA ALA A 10 27.00 8.94 -11.68
C ALA A 10 27.54 8.03 -10.58
N CYS A 11 28.76 7.50 -10.75
CA CYS A 11 29.43 6.65 -9.76
C CYS A 11 29.76 7.44 -8.48
N HIS A 12 30.25 8.68 -8.62
CA HIS A 12 30.53 9.54 -7.48
C HIS A 12 29.27 9.79 -6.64
N VAL A 13 28.17 10.21 -7.28
CA VAL A 13 26.88 10.45 -6.59
C VAL A 13 26.35 9.15 -5.99
N ALA A 14 26.39 8.03 -6.72
CA ALA A 14 25.95 6.73 -6.22
C ALA A 14 26.68 6.28 -4.96
N SER A 15 27.99 6.56 -4.85
CA SER A 15 28.76 6.30 -3.63
C SER A 15 28.37 7.25 -2.49
N GLN A 16 28.18 8.55 -2.76
CA GLN A 16 27.75 9.52 -1.74
C GLN A 16 26.39 9.17 -1.13
N VAL A 17 25.47 8.63 -1.93
CA VAL A 17 24.13 8.19 -1.45
C VAL A 17 24.07 6.72 -1.03
N ASN A 18 25.21 6.02 -0.93
CA ASN A 18 25.32 4.61 -0.53
C ASN A 18 24.55 3.62 -1.41
N ILE A 19 24.37 3.93 -2.69
CA ILE A 19 23.96 2.93 -3.70
C ILE A 19 25.13 2.00 -3.99
N CYS A 20 26.32 2.59 -4.14
CA CYS A 20 27.58 1.87 -4.19
C CYS A 20 28.20 1.83 -2.80
N SER A 21 28.61 0.64 -2.37
CA SER A 21 29.26 0.37 -1.07
C SER A 21 30.59 -0.38 -1.25
N LYS A 22 30.87 -0.88 -2.45
CA LYS A 22 32.11 -1.57 -2.83
C LYS A 22 32.89 -0.72 -3.84
N PRO A 23 34.17 -1.02 -4.11
CA PRO A 23 34.91 -0.40 -5.20
C PRO A 23 34.15 -0.53 -6.52
N VAL A 24 34.08 0.56 -7.28
CA VAL A 24 33.26 0.64 -8.49
C VAL A 24 34.11 0.32 -9.73
N LEU A 25 33.54 -0.45 -10.67
CA LEU A 25 34.14 -0.70 -11.98
C LEU A 25 33.20 -0.25 -13.10
N ILE A 26 33.75 0.43 -14.10
CA ILE A 26 33.02 0.99 -15.23
C ILE A 26 33.36 0.19 -16.49
N LEU A 27 32.34 -0.36 -17.16
CA LEU A 27 32.52 -1.05 -18.43
C LEU A 27 32.88 -0.04 -19.52
N THR A 28 34.02 -0.23 -20.16
CA THR A 28 34.59 0.66 -21.17
C THR A 28 35.05 -0.14 -22.38
N ARG A 29 34.97 0.47 -23.57
CA ARG A 29 35.49 -0.11 -24.80
C ARG A 29 37.01 0.03 -24.88
N MET A 30 37.71 -1.06 -25.16
CA MET A 30 39.17 -1.04 -25.34
C MET A 30 39.57 -0.34 -26.65
N LYS A 31 40.78 0.24 -26.67
CA LYS A 31 41.34 0.90 -27.87
C LYS A 31 41.65 -0.07 -29.01
N THR A 32 42.06 -1.30 -28.69
CA THR A 32 42.57 -2.29 -29.64
C THR A 32 41.48 -3.23 -30.15
N SER A 33 40.63 -3.75 -29.26
CA SER A 33 39.35 -4.42 -29.53
C SER A 33 38.80 -5.01 -28.23
N GLY A 34 37.48 -5.15 -28.09
CA GLY A 34 36.84 -5.71 -26.90
C GLY A 34 36.44 -4.68 -25.85
N PHE A 35 36.08 -5.16 -24.66
CA PHE A 35 35.60 -4.38 -23.54
C PHE A 35 36.36 -4.77 -22.27
N GLU A 36 36.54 -3.82 -21.36
CA GLU A 36 37.18 -4.02 -20.07
C GLU A 36 36.44 -3.24 -18.99
N TRP A 37 36.49 -3.75 -17.77
CA TRP A 37 36.08 -3.08 -16.55
C TRP A 37 37.25 -2.24 -16.04
N VAL A 38 37.02 -0.94 -15.85
CA VAL A 38 38.06 0.01 -15.43
C VAL A 38 37.61 0.73 -14.16
N SER A 39 38.50 0.88 -13.19
CA SER A 39 38.23 1.69 -12.00
C SER A 39 38.17 3.19 -12.36
N PRO A 40 37.46 4.05 -11.60
CA PRO A 40 37.36 5.48 -11.88
C PRO A 40 38.70 6.24 -11.94
N ASP A 41 39.72 5.72 -11.27
CA ASP A 41 41.11 6.21 -11.25
C ASP A 41 42.02 5.52 -12.28
N GLU A 42 41.46 4.62 -13.11
CA GLU A 42 42.13 3.88 -14.18
C GLU A 42 43.27 2.94 -13.75
N THR A 43 43.39 2.65 -12.44
CA THR A 43 44.43 1.78 -11.88
C THR A 43 44.13 0.30 -12.10
N ASP A 44 42.87 -0.09 -11.90
CA ASP A 44 42.44 -1.48 -12.00
C ASP A 44 41.72 -1.70 -13.33
N ARG A 45 42.16 -2.72 -14.06
CA ARG A 45 41.60 -3.12 -15.35
C ARG A 45 41.37 -4.62 -15.39
N VAL A 46 40.14 -5.02 -15.68
CA VAL A 46 39.74 -6.42 -15.78
C VAL A 46 39.04 -6.66 -17.12
N PRO A 47 39.49 -7.60 -17.96
CA PRO A 47 38.82 -7.92 -19.21
C PRO A 47 37.34 -8.28 -19.02
N TYR A 48 36.46 -7.85 -19.92
CA TYR A 48 35.04 -8.18 -19.84
C TYR A 48 34.76 -9.60 -20.35
N ARG A 49 34.10 -10.40 -19.51
CA ARG A 49 33.51 -11.71 -19.85
C ARG A 49 32.14 -11.83 -19.18
N ALA A 50 31.12 -12.23 -19.93
CA ALA A 50 29.73 -12.25 -19.44
C ALA A 50 29.55 -13.24 -18.28
N GLU A 51 30.29 -14.36 -18.30
CA GLU A 51 30.24 -15.44 -17.32
C GLU A 51 30.80 -15.02 -15.96
N GLU A 52 31.80 -14.15 -15.97
CA GLU A 52 32.52 -13.69 -14.78
C GLU A 52 31.84 -12.49 -14.10
N VAL A 53 30.86 -11.86 -14.75
CA VAL A 53 30.13 -10.68 -14.20
C VAL A 53 29.49 -10.97 -12.85
N LYS A 54 28.94 -12.18 -12.67
CA LYS A 54 28.33 -12.56 -11.39
C LYS A 54 29.36 -12.52 -10.26
N GLU A 55 30.49 -13.21 -10.44
CA GLU A 55 31.56 -13.27 -9.45
C GLU A 55 32.18 -11.89 -9.19
N LEU A 56 32.38 -11.10 -10.25
CA LEU A 56 32.89 -9.73 -10.12
C LEU A 56 31.95 -8.85 -9.29
N SER A 57 30.62 -9.02 -9.42
CA SER A 57 29.63 -8.26 -8.64
C SER A 57 29.62 -8.58 -7.13
N GLU A 58 30.24 -9.70 -6.74
CA GLU A 58 30.39 -10.07 -5.33
C GLU A 58 31.50 -9.25 -4.64
N SER A 59 32.53 -8.84 -5.39
CA SER A 59 33.64 -8.01 -4.87
C SER A 59 33.52 -6.52 -5.24
N HIS A 60 32.89 -6.19 -6.37
CA HIS A 60 32.82 -4.84 -6.92
C HIS A 60 31.39 -4.40 -7.23
N ASP A 61 31.17 -3.09 -7.27
CA ASP A 61 29.92 -2.51 -7.75
C ASP A 61 30.07 -2.09 -9.22
N LEU A 62 29.20 -2.58 -10.09
CA LEU A 62 29.37 -2.44 -11.53
C LEU A 62 28.57 -1.24 -12.07
N CYS A 63 29.19 -0.51 -13.01
CA CYS A 63 28.62 0.58 -13.78
C CYS A 63 28.70 0.29 -15.28
N ILE A 64 27.59 0.48 -15.99
CA ILE A 64 27.53 0.34 -17.46
C ILE A 64 27.08 1.64 -18.09
N SER A 65 27.78 2.07 -19.14
CA SER A 65 27.45 3.22 -19.96
C SER A 65 26.53 2.85 -21.13
N GLY A 66 25.75 3.81 -21.63
CA GLY A 66 24.79 3.60 -22.72
C GLY A 66 25.38 3.04 -24.03
N ASP A 67 26.65 3.29 -24.31
CA ASP A 67 27.37 2.78 -25.49
C ASP A 67 27.63 1.26 -25.42
N CYS A 68 27.72 0.70 -24.22
CA CYS A 68 27.95 -0.73 -24.00
C CYS A 68 26.67 -1.57 -24.17
N PHE A 69 25.48 -0.96 -24.15
CA PHE A 69 24.21 -1.68 -24.32
C PHE A 69 24.09 -2.35 -25.68
N GLU A 70 24.56 -1.69 -26.75
CA GLU A 70 24.53 -2.27 -28.09
C GLU A 70 25.35 -3.57 -28.14
N MET A 71 26.51 -3.59 -27.47
CA MET A 71 27.32 -4.80 -27.34
C MET A 71 26.56 -5.90 -26.57
N LEU A 72 25.95 -5.57 -25.44
CA LEU A 72 25.19 -6.54 -24.65
C LEU A 72 24.01 -7.13 -25.43
N GLN A 73 23.33 -6.32 -26.24
CA GLN A 73 22.24 -6.76 -27.10
C GLN A 73 22.74 -7.65 -28.25
N ARG A 74 23.83 -7.26 -28.92
CA ARG A 74 24.42 -8.06 -30.01
C ARG A 74 24.96 -9.42 -29.54
N THR A 75 25.36 -9.52 -28.26
CA THR A 75 25.88 -10.75 -27.65
C THR A 75 24.83 -11.49 -26.82
N ASP A 76 23.58 -11.02 -26.80
CA ASP A 76 22.47 -11.55 -25.97
C ASP A 76 22.80 -11.66 -24.45
N ALA A 77 23.84 -10.96 -23.98
CA ALA A 77 24.30 -10.98 -22.59
C ALA A 77 23.46 -10.11 -21.65
N VAL A 78 22.43 -9.42 -22.16
CA VAL A 78 21.58 -8.48 -21.40
C VAL A 78 21.01 -9.10 -20.12
N VAL A 79 20.41 -10.28 -20.22
CA VAL A 79 19.75 -10.97 -19.08
C VAL A 79 20.78 -11.52 -18.07
N GLN A 80 22.00 -11.77 -18.53
CA GLN A 80 23.09 -12.25 -17.70
C GLN A 80 23.78 -11.11 -16.94
N VAL A 81 23.99 -9.96 -17.58
CA VAL A 81 24.82 -8.86 -17.05
C VAL A 81 24.01 -7.83 -16.28
N ILE A 82 22.93 -7.29 -16.87
CA ILE A 82 22.16 -6.18 -16.28
C ILE A 82 21.72 -6.45 -14.83
N PRO A 83 21.29 -7.68 -14.44
CA PRO A 83 20.87 -7.92 -13.06
C PRO A 83 21.93 -7.68 -11.98
N HIS A 84 23.21 -7.69 -12.34
CA HIS A 84 24.35 -7.53 -11.45
C HIS A 84 24.87 -6.08 -11.39
N VAL A 85 24.34 -5.18 -12.22
CA VAL A 85 24.79 -3.80 -12.36
C VAL A 85 23.99 -2.88 -11.45
N LYS A 86 24.67 -1.97 -10.74
CA LYS A 86 24.05 -1.01 -9.81
C LYS A 86 23.84 0.37 -10.43
N VAL A 87 24.74 0.79 -11.32
CA VAL A 87 24.74 2.12 -11.95
C VAL A 87 24.67 1.97 -13.46
N PHE A 88 23.70 2.65 -14.06
CA PHE A 88 23.58 2.79 -15.51
C PHE A 88 23.71 4.28 -15.83
N ALA A 89 24.77 4.63 -16.55
CA ALA A 89 25.14 6.00 -16.84
C ALA A 89 25.03 6.30 -18.34
N ARG A 90 24.83 7.57 -18.67
CA ARG A 90 24.70 8.05 -20.05
C ARG A 90 23.70 7.23 -20.88
N VAL A 91 22.61 6.81 -20.25
CA VAL A 91 21.62 5.95 -20.90
C VAL A 91 20.53 6.76 -21.60
N ALA A 92 20.15 6.32 -22.80
CA ALA A 92 19.01 6.86 -23.54
C ALA A 92 17.68 6.42 -22.91
N PRO A 93 16.56 7.15 -23.14
CA PRO A 93 15.25 6.79 -22.60
C PRO A 93 14.84 5.33 -22.88
N GLU A 94 15.07 4.84 -24.10
CA GLU A 94 14.75 3.46 -24.52
C GLU A 94 15.59 2.43 -23.75
N GLN A 95 16.82 2.80 -23.39
CA GLN A 95 17.70 1.94 -22.59
C GLN A 95 17.23 1.86 -21.13
N LYS A 96 16.64 2.93 -20.58
CA LYS A 96 16.03 2.89 -19.24
C LYS A 96 14.88 1.89 -19.19
N GLU A 97 14.05 1.87 -20.23
CA GLU A 97 13.00 0.87 -20.39
C GLU A 97 13.57 -0.55 -20.43
N LEU A 98 14.61 -0.77 -21.25
CA LEU A 98 15.27 -2.06 -21.37
C LEU A 98 15.84 -2.58 -20.03
N VAL A 99 16.42 -1.70 -19.22
CA VAL A 99 16.88 -2.08 -17.87
C VAL A 99 15.72 -2.60 -17.03
N LEU A 100 14.59 -1.91 -17.02
CA LEU A 100 13.42 -2.33 -16.25
C LEU A 100 12.74 -3.57 -16.80
N THR A 101 12.60 -3.71 -18.12
CA THR A 101 12.08 -4.95 -18.72
C THR A 101 12.97 -6.13 -18.36
N THR A 102 14.29 -5.97 -18.40
CA THR A 102 15.25 -7.03 -18.05
C THR A 102 15.11 -7.46 -16.60
N PHE A 103 15.02 -6.53 -15.66
CA PHE A 103 14.76 -6.86 -14.25
C PHE A 103 13.43 -7.61 -14.06
N LYS A 104 12.38 -7.26 -14.80
CA LYS A 104 11.10 -7.99 -14.78
C LYS A 104 11.23 -9.39 -15.35
N THR A 105 11.95 -9.56 -16.45
CA THR A 105 12.20 -10.87 -17.10
C THR A 105 12.90 -11.84 -16.17
N VAL A 106 13.89 -11.38 -15.39
CA VAL A 106 14.55 -12.21 -14.35
C VAL A 106 13.71 -12.39 -13.08
N GLY A 107 12.48 -11.88 -13.07
CA GLY A 107 11.51 -12.07 -12.01
C GLY A 107 11.68 -11.16 -10.79
N ARG A 108 12.37 -10.02 -10.94
CA ARG A 108 12.41 -8.99 -9.89
C ARG A 108 11.18 -8.09 -9.97
N MET A 109 10.70 -7.66 -8.80
CA MET A 109 9.74 -6.57 -8.69
C MET A 109 10.49 -5.25 -8.82
N THR A 110 9.96 -4.34 -9.63
CA THR A 110 10.64 -3.10 -10.02
C THR A 110 9.83 -1.89 -9.58
N LEU A 111 10.53 -0.91 -9.00
CA LEU A 111 10.00 0.40 -8.70
C LEU A 111 10.90 1.43 -9.39
N MET A 112 10.29 2.41 -10.07
CA MET A 112 11.00 3.50 -10.72
C MET A 112 10.52 4.83 -10.14
N CYS A 113 11.45 5.72 -9.85
CA CYS A 113 11.18 7.07 -9.40
C CYS A 113 11.92 8.03 -10.33
N GLY A 114 11.21 9.00 -10.92
CA GLY A 114 11.76 9.93 -11.89
C GLY A 114 10.90 11.17 -12.03
N ASP A 115 11.48 12.25 -12.54
CA ASP A 115 10.85 13.57 -12.69
C ASP A 115 10.75 14.01 -14.15
N GLY A 116 11.65 13.50 -15.01
CA GLY A 116 11.79 13.94 -16.40
C GLY A 116 10.94 13.19 -17.41
N THR A 117 10.73 13.83 -18.57
CA THR A 117 10.13 13.22 -19.77
C THR A 117 10.93 11.98 -20.23
N ASN A 118 12.24 11.98 -19.99
CA ASN A 118 13.16 10.87 -20.30
C ASN A 118 12.90 9.60 -19.47
N ASP A 119 12.10 9.67 -18.40
CA ASP A 119 11.78 8.53 -17.54
C ASP A 119 10.39 7.96 -17.79
N VAL A 120 9.58 8.57 -18.66
CA VAL A 120 8.18 8.20 -18.94
C VAL A 120 8.03 6.72 -19.28
N GLY A 121 8.86 6.22 -20.20
CA GLY A 121 8.84 4.82 -20.59
C GLY A 121 9.19 3.88 -19.45
N ALA A 122 10.24 4.20 -18.69
CA ALA A 122 10.67 3.42 -17.53
C ALA A 122 9.60 3.44 -16.42
N LEU A 123 9.01 4.59 -16.12
CA LEU A 123 7.91 4.75 -15.17
C LEU A 123 6.72 3.86 -15.54
N LYS A 124 6.37 3.80 -16.83
CA LYS A 124 5.30 2.94 -17.35
C LYS A 124 5.64 1.45 -17.28
N GLN A 125 6.92 1.11 -17.49
CA GLN A 125 7.35 -0.29 -17.51
C GLN A 125 7.53 -0.89 -16.10
N ALA A 126 7.84 -0.06 -15.10
CA ALA A 126 7.96 -0.48 -13.70
C ALA A 126 6.66 -1.12 -13.18
N HIS A 127 6.76 -2.01 -12.20
CA HIS A 127 5.55 -2.48 -11.50
C HIS A 127 4.92 -1.35 -10.67
N VAL A 128 5.77 -0.45 -10.14
CA VAL A 128 5.36 0.76 -9.43
C VAL A 128 6.20 1.92 -9.96
N GLY A 129 5.58 2.85 -10.68
CA GLY A 129 6.20 4.13 -11.04
C GLY A 129 5.84 5.21 -10.02
N ILE A 130 6.77 6.11 -9.73
CA ILE A 130 6.55 7.33 -8.94
C ILE A 130 7.11 8.53 -9.71
N ALA A 131 6.24 9.48 -10.08
CA ALA A 131 6.64 10.75 -10.65
C ALA A 131 6.91 11.79 -9.56
N LEU A 132 8.05 12.48 -9.60
CA LEU A 132 8.37 13.60 -8.70
C LEU A 132 8.04 14.93 -9.39
N LEU A 133 7.29 15.80 -8.70
CA LEU A 133 7.00 17.15 -9.17
C LEU A 133 7.86 18.18 -8.43
N ASN A 134 8.37 19.17 -9.16
CA ASN A 134 9.15 20.27 -8.61
C ASN A 134 8.25 21.40 -8.07
N ALA A 135 7.24 21.09 -7.26
CA ALA A 135 6.51 22.13 -6.55
C ALA A 135 7.30 22.57 -5.32
N GLU A 136 7.62 23.87 -5.26
CA GLU A 136 8.23 24.42 -4.06
C GLU A 136 7.31 24.21 -2.85
N PRO A 137 7.85 23.75 -1.70
CA PRO A 137 7.06 23.62 -0.50
C PRO A 137 6.59 25.00 -0.05
N VAL A 138 5.27 25.20 0.04
CA VAL A 138 4.69 26.40 0.66
C VAL A 138 5.23 26.48 2.09
N GLN A 139 6.08 27.47 2.37
CA GLN A 139 6.51 27.74 3.73
C GLN A 139 5.26 28.00 4.58
N LYS A 140 5.03 27.17 5.60
CA LYS A 140 3.97 27.41 6.58
C LYS A 140 4.23 28.76 7.24
N ALA A 141 3.51 29.79 6.82
CA ALA A 141 3.46 31.06 7.52
C ALA A 141 3.09 30.77 8.98
N GLY A 142 3.92 31.27 9.89
CA GLY A 142 3.98 30.86 11.28
C GLY A 142 2.65 30.92 12.02
N SER A 143 2.51 30.01 12.99
CA SER A 143 1.49 30.07 14.02
C SER A 143 1.58 31.41 14.76
N LYS A 144 0.74 32.38 14.39
CA LYS A 144 0.31 33.40 15.34
C LYS A 144 -0.95 32.88 16.03
N SER A 145 -0.71 32.48 17.28
CA SER A 145 -1.67 32.29 18.35
C SER A 145 -2.86 33.24 18.25
N GLN A 146 -4.06 32.69 18.10
CA GLN A 146 -5.29 33.39 18.45
C GLN A 146 -5.36 33.49 19.98
N SER A 147 -4.78 34.56 20.52
CA SER A 147 -5.11 35.05 21.86
C SER A 147 -5.81 36.41 21.70
N SER A 148 -7.07 36.45 22.12
CA SER A 148 -7.78 37.59 22.69
C SER A 148 -7.51 39.00 22.15
N LYS A 149 -8.54 39.61 21.55
CA LYS A 149 -9.15 40.83 22.10
C LYS A 149 -10.41 41.22 21.31
N LEU A 150 -11.56 41.11 21.99
CA LEU A 150 -12.65 42.08 21.85
C LEU A 150 -12.07 43.46 22.16
N GLU A 151 -12.28 44.46 21.30
CA GLU A 151 -12.50 45.83 21.74
C GLU A 151 -13.08 46.73 20.61
N SER A 152 -14.27 47.24 20.91
CA SER A 152 -14.87 48.55 20.64
C SER A 152 -14.37 49.46 19.50
N LYS A 153 -15.36 49.93 18.72
CA LYS A 153 -15.36 51.14 17.88
C LYS A 153 -14.97 52.43 18.63
N SER A 154 -14.15 53.26 17.98
CA SER A 154 -14.04 54.75 18.08
C SER A 154 -12.67 55.10 17.43
N GLY A 155 -12.43 56.00 16.48
CA GLY A 155 -13.01 57.27 16.07
C GLY A 155 -11.84 58.20 15.65
N LYS A 156 -12.02 59.01 14.59
CA LYS A 156 -11.25 60.21 14.14
C LYS A 156 -9.95 60.13 13.27
N LEU A 157 -10.14 60.52 11.99
CA LEU A 157 -9.64 61.71 11.23
C LEU A 157 -8.13 62.09 11.03
N LYS A 158 -7.81 62.29 9.72
CA LYS A 158 -6.92 63.30 9.04
C LYS A 158 -5.39 63.15 9.23
N LYS A 159 -4.47 63.42 8.28
CA LYS A 159 -4.38 64.23 7.03
C LYS A 159 -3.04 63.86 6.25
N PRO A 160 -2.59 64.50 5.13
CA PRO A 160 -2.04 63.82 3.93
C PRO A 160 -0.66 64.29 3.38
N LYS A 161 -0.11 63.55 2.38
CA LYS A 161 0.83 63.92 1.26
C LYS A 161 2.20 64.57 1.62
N PRO A 162 3.19 64.78 0.71
CA PRO A 162 3.28 64.66 -0.78
C PRO A 162 4.46 63.75 -1.29
N ALA A 163 4.50 63.21 -2.51
CA ALA A 163 4.78 63.74 -3.87
C ALA A 163 6.20 64.32 -4.10
N ASN A 164 6.95 63.75 -5.06
CA ASN A 164 7.91 64.41 -5.98
C ASN A 164 8.31 63.44 -7.12
N GLU A 165 8.00 63.76 -8.38
CA GLU A 165 8.86 64.43 -9.41
C GLU A 165 9.83 63.43 -10.08
N SER A 166 9.56 62.93 -11.30
CA SER A 166 9.65 63.55 -12.65
C SER A 166 11.08 63.71 -13.17
N SER A 167 11.41 63.00 -14.26
CA SER A 167 12.39 63.45 -15.25
C SER A 167 12.19 62.75 -16.59
N SER A 168 11.97 63.58 -17.61
CA SER A 168 11.73 63.29 -19.03
C SER A 168 12.94 63.70 -19.88
N GLN A 169 13.25 62.96 -20.94
CA GLN A 169 14.08 63.36 -22.10
C GLN A 169 13.67 62.48 -23.30
N LEU A 170 12.97 62.99 -24.34
CA LEU A 170 13.38 63.78 -25.52
C LEU A 170 13.98 62.96 -26.70
N VAL A 171 13.30 63.07 -27.85
CA VAL A 171 13.34 62.40 -29.19
C VAL A 171 14.11 63.37 -30.18
N PRO A 172 14.63 63.07 -31.41
CA PRO A 172 13.92 62.47 -32.59
C PRO A 172 14.82 61.80 -33.70
N PRO A 173 14.40 61.65 -34.99
CA PRO A 173 13.44 60.65 -35.51
C PRO A 173 13.94 59.88 -36.77
N ALA A 174 13.26 58.78 -37.16
CA ALA A 174 13.20 58.34 -38.57
C ALA A 174 11.96 57.45 -38.85
N SER A 175 11.19 57.89 -39.86
CA SER A 175 10.05 57.35 -40.62
C SER A 175 10.00 55.82 -40.85
N SER A 176 8.89 55.12 -41.16
CA SER A 176 7.43 55.38 -41.22
C SER A 176 6.78 54.10 -41.79
N SER A 177 5.80 53.51 -41.10
CA SER A 177 4.73 52.69 -41.71
C SER A 177 3.59 52.46 -40.71
N ALA A 178 2.83 53.53 -40.43
CA ALA A 178 1.67 53.47 -39.55
C ALA A 178 0.40 53.01 -40.29
N LYS A 179 -0.18 51.89 -39.86
CA LYS A 179 -1.64 51.64 -39.94
C LYS A 179 -2.27 52.16 -38.64
N ALA A 180 -3.23 53.07 -38.75
CA ALA A 180 -3.95 53.65 -37.62
C ALA A 180 -4.86 52.62 -36.93
N PRO A 181 -4.94 52.56 -35.59
CA PRO A 181 -6.05 51.91 -34.90
C PRO A 181 -7.16 52.94 -34.64
N SER A 182 -8.38 52.64 -35.09
CA SER A 182 -9.57 53.41 -34.78
C SER A 182 -9.99 53.16 -33.33
N SER A 183 -9.81 54.15 -32.45
CA SER A 183 -10.31 54.11 -31.09
C SER A 183 -11.81 54.43 -31.06
N ARG A 184 -12.65 53.41 -31.19
CA ARG A 184 -14.10 53.56 -30.93
C ARG A 184 -14.32 53.65 -29.42
N PRO A 185 -15.06 54.65 -28.90
CA PRO A 185 -15.36 54.71 -27.47
C PRO A 185 -16.26 53.53 -27.07
N LEU A 186 -15.77 52.73 -26.11
CA LEU A 186 -16.49 51.60 -25.53
C LEU A 186 -17.84 52.05 -24.98
N THR A 187 -18.89 51.33 -25.33
CA THR A 187 -20.26 51.57 -24.84
C THR A 187 -20.37 51.31 -23.34
N ALA A 188 -21.35 51.91 -22.67
CA ALA A 188 -21.53 51.77 -21.22
C ALA A 188 -21.68 50.29 -20.78
N ALA A 189 -22.28 49.45 -21.63
CA ALA A 189 -22.42 48.01 -21.41
C ALA A 189 -21.08 47.25 -21.49
N GLU A 190 -20.17 47.66 -22.38
CA GLU A 190 -18.84 47.06 -22.51
C GLU A 190 -17.94 47.44 -21.34
N LYS A 191 -17.99 48.71 -20.89
CA LYS A 191 -17.31 49.13 -19.66
C LYS A 191 -17.83 48.40 -18.42
N GLN A 192 -19.13 48.11 -18.36
CA GLN A 192 -19.71 47.37 -17.26
C GLN A 192 -19.32 45.89 -17.30
N ARG A 193 -19.20 45.29 -18.49
CA ARG A 193 -18.65 43.93 -18.67
C ARG A 193 -17.18 43.83 -18.28
N GLU A 194 -16.33 44.76 -18.72
CA GLU A 194 -14.92 44.79 -18.29
C GLU A 194 -14.80 44.96 -16.78
N LYS A 195 -15.64 45.80 -16.18
CA LYS A 195 -15.64 46.02 -14.73
C LYS A 195 -16.14 44.79 -13.98
N LEU A 196 -17.16 44.09 -14.49
CA LEU A 196 -17.64 42.83 -13.92
C LEU A 196 -16.58 41.73 -14.05
N GLN A 197 -15.86 41.70 -15.17
CA GLN A 197 -14.82 40.71 -15.44
C GLN A 197 -13.58 40.95 -14.55
N LYS A 198 -13.15 42.20 -14.39
CA LYS A 198 -12.14 42.56 -13.39
C LYS A 198 -12.57 42.23 -11.97
N MET A 199 -13.84 42.44 -11.63
CA MET A 199 -14.36 42.11 -10.30
C MET A 199 -14.49 40.60 -10.08
N LEU A 200 -14.73 39.82 -11.14
CA LEU A 200 -14.66 38.35 -11.11
C LEU A 200 -13.23 37.86 -10.94
N ASP A 201 -12.27 38.45 -11.66
CA ASP A 201 -10.86 38.10 -11.56
C ASP A 201 -10.29 38.49 -10.19
N GLU A 202 -10.66 39.67 -9.66
CA GLU A 202 -10.31 40.10 -8.29
C GLU A 202 -10.99 39.23 -7.23
N MET A 203 -12.24 38.76 -7.42
CA MET A 203 -12.84 37.78 -6.50
C MET A 203 -12.16 36.41 -6.59
N ASN A 204 -11.65 36.02 -7.76
CA ASN A 204 -10.95 34.76 -7.94
C ASN A 204 -9.55 34.80 -7.27
N ASP A 205 -8.88 35.96 -7.29
CA ASP A 205 -7.61 36.20 -6.61
C ASP A 205 -7.77 36.47 -5.09
N GLU A 206 -8.84 37.16 -4.65
CA GLU A 206 -9.09 37.43 -3.23
C GLU A 206 -9.75 36.25 -2.48
N SER A 207 -10.36 35.29 -3.20
CA SER A 207 -10.96 34.08 -2.59
C SER A 207 -9.93 33.00 -2.24
N ASP A 208 -8.66 33.11 -2.66
CA ASP A 208 -7.72 32.00 -2.44
C ASP A 208 -6.28 32.42 -2.08
N GLY A 209 -6.14 33.15 -0.96
CA GLY A 209 -4.90 33.19 -0.17
C GLY A 209 -4.48 31.82 0.42
N ARG A 210 -5.13 30.72 0.00
CA ARG A 210 -4.82 29.32 0.32
C ARG A 210 -4.60 28.46 -0.93
N SER A 211 -4.52 29.05 -2.13
CA SER A 211 -4.17 28.28 -3.32
C SER A 211 -2.69 27.89 -3.23
N ALA A 212 -2.45 26.62 -2.88
CA ALA A 212 -1.15 26.01 -3.13
C ALA A 212 -0.81 26.25 -4.61
N PRO A 213 0.44 26.61 -4.96
CA PRO A 213 0.82 26.90 -6.34
C PRO A 213 0.32 25.76 -7.23
N ILE A 214 -0.43 26.10 -8.29
CA ILE A 214 -0.97 25.12 -9.25
C ILE A 214 0.22 24.38 -9.83
N VAL A 215 0.45 23.16 -9.34
CA VAL A 215 1.58 22.34 -9.76
C VAL A 215 1.31 21.91 -11.19
N LYS A 216 2.12 22.38 -12.13
CA LYS A 216 2.06 21.93 -13.53
C LYS A 216 2.37 20.45 -13.55
N LEU A 217 1.37 19.64 -13.90
CA LEU A 217 1.53 18.22 -14.15
C LEU A 217 2.37 18.07 -15.43
N GLY A 218 3.53 17.41 -15.32
CA GLY A 218 4.39 17.07 -16.46
C GLY A 218 4.10 15.66 -16.99
N ASP A 219 4.68 15.31 -18.14
CA ASP A 219 4.44 14.00 -18.81
C ASP A 219 4.76 12.80 -17.93
N ALA A 220 5.77 12.91 -17.05
CA ALA A 220 6.10 11.87 -16.07
C ALA A 220 4.93 11.54 -15.14
N SER A 221 4.15 12.55 -14.72
CA SER A 221 2.97 12.36 -13.88
C SER A 221 1.80 11.70 -14.60
N MET A 222 1.71 11.83 -15.93
CA MET A 222 0.73 11.12 -16.74
C MET A 222 1.07 9.63 -16.92
N ALA A 223 2.35 9.30 -16.91
CA ALA A 223 2.85 7.94 -17.11
C ALA A 223 2.90 7.10 -15.83
N SER A 224 2.88 7.75 -14.67
CA SER A 224 3.11 7.13 -13.38
C SER A 224 1.83 7.01 -12.54
N PRO A 225 1.56 5.85 -11.90
CA PRO A 225 0.38 5.68 -11.04
C PRO A 225 0.45 6.50 -9.75
N PHE A 226 1.65 6.91 -9.31
CA PHE A 226 1.85 7.73 -8.12
C PHE A 226 2.55 9.03 -8.48
N THR A 227 2.10 10.14 -7.92
CA THR A 227 2.73 11.44 -8.14
C THR A 227 3.06 12.10 -6.79
N ALA A 228 4.35 12.29 -6.52
CA ALA A 228 4.84 13.06 -5.39
C ALA A 228 4.77 14.55 -5.74
N LYS A 229 4.03 15.32 -4.94
CA LYS A 229 3.83 16.76 -5.18
C LYS A 229 5.08 17.61 -5.01
N HIS A 230 6.09 17.12 -4.28
CA HIS A 230 7.33 17.84 -3.99
C HIS A 230 8.53 17.07 -4.53
N ALA A 231 9.63 17.79 -4.75
CA ALA A 231 10.93 17.25 -5.16
C ALA A 231 11.62 16.49 -4.01
N SER A 232 10.97 15.44 -3.50
CA SER A 232 11.46 14.60 -2.42
C SER A 232 11.24 13.14 -2.76
N VAL A 233 12.26 12.33 -2.50
CA VAL A 233 12.19 10.86 -2.66
C VAL A 233 11.52 10.17 -1.47
N ALA A 234 11.24 10.89 -0.38
CA ALA A 234 10.64 10.34 0.85
C ALA A 234 9.31 9.59 0.63
N PRO A 235 8.38 10.03 -0.25
CA PRO A 235 7.15 9.31 -0.55
C PRO A 235 7.37 7.88 -1.05
N THR A 236 8.55 7.56 -1.60
CA THR A 236 8.91 6.19 -1.98
C THR A 236 8.84 5.25 -0.78
N LEU A 237 9.36 5.68 0.38
CA LEU A 237 9.31 4.87 1.60
C LEU A 237 7.87 4.71 2.12
N ASP A 238 7.06 5.76 2.02
CA ASP A 238 5.67 5.72 2.47
C ASP A 238 4.83 4.78 1.59
N ILE A 239 5.04 4.80 0.28
CA ILE A 239 4.40 3.86 -0.65
C ILE A 239 4.81 2.42 -0.33
N ILE A 240 6.08 2.17 -0.02
CA ILE A 240 6.55 0.82 0.37
C ILE A 240 5.93 0.38 1.70
N ARG A 241 5.90 1.26 2.72
CA ARG A 241 5.27 0.98 4.02
C ARG A 241 3.78 0.65 3.86
N GLN A 242 3.07 1.50 3.12
CA GLN A 242 1.65 1.33 2.87
C GLN A 242 1.38 0.07 2.05
N GLY A 243 2.17 -0.20 1.01
CA GLY A 243 2.04 -1.41 0.20
C GLY A 243 2.22 -2.69 1.02
N ARG A 244 3.18 -2.72 1.96
CA ARG A 244 3.39 -3.87 2.87
C ARG A 244 2.21 -4.04 3.83
N SER A 245 1.74 -2.94 4.42
CA SER A 245 0.58 -2.93 5.33
C SER A 245 -0.69 -3.40 4.63
N THR A 246 -0.98 -2.86 3.44
CA THR A 246 -2.12 -3.26 2.62
C THR A 246 -2.03 -4.73 2.23
N LEU A 247 -0.88 -5.23 1.77
CA LEU A 247 -0.73 -6.64 1.39
C LEU A 247 -1.00 -7.59 2.56
N VAL A 248 -0.44 -7.29 3.73
CA VAL A 248 -0.72 -8.06 4.97
C VAL A 248 -2.19 -8.00 5.32
N THR A 249 -2.80 -6.81 5.22
CA THR A 249 -4.21 -6.59 5.55
C THR A 249 -5.14 -7.36 4.60
N THR A 250 -4.84 -7.39 3.32
CA THR A 250 -5.57 -8.18 2.33
C THR A 250 -5.45 -9.68 2.61
N LEU A 251 -4.24 -10.17 2.91
CA LEU A 251 -4.04 -11.59 3.23
C LEU A 251 -4.80 -12.03 4.48
N GLN A 252 -4.74 -11.25 5.57
CA GLN A 252 -5.50 -11.58 6.79
C GLN A 252 -7.00 -11.53 6.53
N MET A 253 -7.51 -10.57 5.74
CA MET A 253 -8.93 -10.50 5.37
C MET A 253 -9.38 -11.74 4.61
N PHE A 254 -8.59 -12.24 3.65
CA PHE A 254 -8.91 -13.48 2.95
C PHE A 254 -8.92 -14.71 3.87
N LYS A 255 -7.98 -14.81 4.82
CA LYS A 255 -7.98 -15.90 5.82
C LYS A 255 -9.23 -15.86 6.69
N ILE A 256 -9.56 -14.67 7.21
CA ILE A 256 -10.75 -14.46 8.05
C ILE A 256 -12.02 -14.80 7.28
N LEU A 257 -12.14 -14.33 6.04
CA LEU A 257 -13.29 -14.60 5.19
C LEU A 257 -13.45 -16.10 4.92
N GLY A 258 -12.35 -16.79 4.57
CA GLY A 258 -12.37 -18.24 4.33
C GLY A 258 -12.78 -19.04 5.57
N LEU A 259 -12.22 -18.70 6.74
CA LEU A 259 -12.56 -19.36 8.00
C LEU A 259 -14.01 -19.12 8.43
N ASN A 260 -14.49 -17.88 8.35
CA ASN A 260 -15.87 -17.53 8.68
C ASN A 260 -16.87 -18.22 7.72
N CYS A 261 -16.53 -18.30 6.43
CA CYS A 261 -17.36 -18.98 5.44
C CYS A 261 -17.49 -20.47 5.74
N LEU A 262 -16.37 -21.15 6.01
CA LEU A 262 -16.36 -22.58 6.34
C LEU A 262 -17.12 -22.88 7.65
N ALA A 263 -16.95 -22.06 8.68
CA ALA A 263 -17.68 -22.21 9.94
C ALA A 263 -19.19 -21.99 9.74
N THR A 264 -19.57 -20.91 9.07
CA THR A 264 -20.97 -20.57 8.78
C THR A 264 -21.63 -21.63 7.92
N ALA A 265 -20.94 -22.19 6.93
CA ALA A 265 -21.45 -23.25 6.07
C ALA A 265 -21.80 -24.51 6.87
N TYR A 266 -20.95 -24.91 7.82
CA TYR A 266 -21.27 -26.02 8.71
C TYR A 266 -22.48 -25.70 9.60
N VAL A 267 -22.52 -24.52 10.22
CA VAL A 267 -23.65 -24.10 11.05
C VAL A 267 -24.95 -24.16 10.27
N LEU A 268 -24.99 -23.57 9.08
CA LEU A 268 -26.16 -23.61 8.20
C LEU A 268 -26.54 -25.04 7.84
N SER A 269 -25.56 -25.92 7.59
CA SER A 269 -25.83 -27.34 7.30
C SER A 269 -26.45 -28.09 8.48
N VAL A 270 -25.94 -27.90 9.69
CA VAL A 270 -26.51 -28.52 10.90
C VAL A 270 -27.93 -28.01 11.12
N MET A 271 -28.10 -26.70 11.08
CA MET A 271 -29.39 -26.06 11.28
C MET A 271 -30.41 -26.54 10.25
N TYR A 272 -30.03 -26.65 8.97
CA TYR A 272 -30.89 -27.17 7.92
C TYR A 272 -31.31 -28.63 8.17
N LEU A 273 -30.39 -29.50 8.60
CA LEU A 273 -30.70 -30.91 8.89
C LEU A 273 -31.61 -31.09 10.10
N ASP A 274 -31.49 -30.21 11.09
CA ASP A 274 -32.34 -30.23 12.29
C ASP A 274 -33.64 -29.41 12.10
N GLY A 275 -33.93 -28.92 10.89
CA GLY A 275 -35.12 -28.15 10.57
C GLY A 275 -35.17 -26.75 11.19
N VAL A 276 -34.01 -26.20 11.55
CA VAL A 276 -33.86 -24.96 12.31
C VAL A 276 -33.32 -23.85 11.41
N LYS A 277 -33.81 -22.62 11.59
CA LYS A 277 -33.31 -21.42 10.88
C LYS A 277 -32.61 -20.47 11.85
N LEU A 278 -31.82 -19.52 11.33
CA LEU A 278 -31.32 -18.38 12.14
C LEU A 278 -32.43 -17.32 12.23
N GLY A 279 -32.60 -16.71 13.39
CA GLY A 279 -33.55 -15.60 13.54
C GLY A 279 -33.05 -14.32 12.86
N ASP A 280 -33.95 -13.45 12.42
CA ASP A 280 -33.59 -12.17 11.75
C ASP A 280 -32.73 -11.26 12.63
N VAL A 281 -33.03 -11.20 13.93
CA VAL A 281 -32.26 -10.43 14.92
C VAL A 281 -30.85 -11.01 15.07
N GLN A 282 -30.74 -12.33 15.15
CA GLN A 282 -29.46 -13.04 15.24
C GLN A 282 -28.59 -12.73 14.02
N ALA A 283 -29.15 -12.88 12.82
CA ALA A 283 -28.47 -12.59 11.56
C ALA A 283 -28.05 -11.12 11.44
N THR A 284 -28.91 -10.19 11.86
CA THR A 284 -28.62 -8.74 11.83
C THR A 284 -27.46 -8.40 12.76
N ILE A 285 -27.46 -8.89 14.00
CA ILE A 285 -26.38 -8.67 14.96
C ILE A 285 -25.07 -9.23 14.42
N SER A 286 -25.07 -10.48 13.92
CA SER A 286 -23.88 -11.08 13.31
C SER A 286 -23.37 -10.31 12.10
N GLY A 287 -24.26 -9.82 11.23
CA GLY A 287 -23.91 -9.03 10.06
C GLY A 287 -23.26 -7.69 10.41
N VAL A 288 -23.90 -6.91 11.31
CA VAL A 288 -23.36 -5.63 11.81
C VAL A 288 -22.01 -5.84 12.49
N PHE A 289 -21.91 -6.89 13.31
CA PHE A 289 -20.68 -7.27 13.98
C PHE A 289 -19.56 -7.57 12.98
N THR A 290 -19.82 -8.42 11.99
CA THR A 290 -18.87 -8.78 10.93
C THR A 290 -18.39 -7.54 10.18
N ALA A 291 -19.32 -6.66 9.79
CA ALA A 291 -19.02 -5.44 9.05
C ALA A 291 -18.13 -4.49 9.87
N ALA A 292 -18.43 -4.29 11.15
CA ALA A 292 -17.64 -3.43 12.03
C ALA A 292 -16.19 -3.94 12.18
N PHE A 293 -15.99 -5.25 12.34
CA PHE A 293 -14.65 -5.82 12.46
C PHE A 293 -13.82 -5.69 11.18
N PHE A 294 -14.42 -5.92 10.01
CA PHE A 294 -13.73 -5.70 8.74
C PHE A 294 -13.35 -4.23 8.53
N LEU A 295 -14.21 -3.30 8.93
CA LEU A 295 -13.91 -1.87 8.89
C LEU A 295 -12.72 -1.52 9.80
N PHE A 296 -12.70 -1.98 11.05
CA PHE A 296 -11.59 -1.64 11.95
C PHE A 296 -10.26 -2.29 11.57
N ILE A 297 -10.29 -3.45 10.91
CA ILE A 297 -9.09 -4.10 10.37
C ILE A 297 -8.55 -3.37 9.15
N SER A 298 -9.42 -2.88 8.25
CA SER A 298 -8.97 -2.13 7.06
C SER A 298 -8.32 -0.79 7.43
N HIS A 299 -8.64 -0.25 8.61
CA HIS A 299 -8.03 0.95 9.17
C HIS A 299 -6.72 0.71 9.94
N ALA A 300 -6.15 -0.50 9.92
CA ALA A 300 -4.86 -0.77 10.54
C ALA A 300 -3.75 0.10 9.93
N ARG A 301 -3.02 0.85 10.78
CA ARG A 301 -1.99 1.78 10.32
C ARG A 301 -0.63 1.08 10.12
N PRO A 302 0.14 1.44 9.08
CA PRO A 302 1.51 0.96 8.90
C PRO A 302 2.44 1.52 9.99
N LEU A 303 3.51 0.77 10.29
CA LEU A 303 4.60 1.26 11.13
C LEU A 303 5.54 2.18 10.34
N GLN A 304 6.12 3.16 11.04
CA GLN A 304 7.08 4.11 10.44
C GLN A 304 8.45 3.48 10.18
N ALA A 305 8.85 2.50 10.98
CA ALA A 305 10.08 1.74 10.76
C ALA A 305 9.83 0.58 9.78
N LEU A 306 10.69 0.45 8.77
CA LEU A 306 10.67 -0.69 7.86
C LEU A 306 11.42 -1.86 8.51
N SER A 307 10.76 -2.99 8.69
CA SER A 307 11.40 -4.23 9.11
C SER A 307 12.05 -4.96 7.93
N ALA A 308 13.04 -5.80 8.23
CA ALA A 308 13.70 -6.66 7.24
C ALA A 308 12.80 -7.79 6.72
N GLU A 309 11.82 -8.23 7.53
CA GLU A 309 10.92 -9.35 7.22
C GLU A 309 9.90 -8.98 6.13
N ARG A 310 9.69 -9.80 5.10
CA ARG A 310 8.74 -9.47 4.03
C ARG A 310 7.37 -10.15 4.25
N PRO A 311 6.27 -9.50 3.84
CA PRO A 311 4.98 -10.17 3.82
C PRO A 311 4.97 -11.27 2.75
N HIS A 312 4.11 -12.27 2.91
CA HIS A 312 3.93 -13.29 1.88
C HIS A 312 3.37 -12.65 0.60
N PRO A 313 3.86 -13.05 -0.59
CA PRO A 313 3.42 -12.43 -1.85
C PRO A 313 2.09 -12.98 -2.38
N ASN A 314 1.76 -14.24 -2.02
CA ASN A 314 0.63 -14.97 -2.60
C ASN A 314 -0.26 -15.58 -1.51
N ILE A 315 -1.56 -15.62 -1.77
CA ILE A 315 -2.55 -16.32 -0.93
C ILE A 315 -2.33 -17.84 -0.99
N PHE A 316 -2.01 -18.36 -2.18
CA PHE A 316 -1.72 -19.79 -2.40
C PHE A 316 -0.28 -20.12 -2.00
N CYS A 317 0.03 -20.01 -0.70
CA CYS A 317 1.26 -20.52 -0.12
C CYS A 317 0.94 -21.52 1.00
N ALA A 318 1.88 -22.42 1.27
CA ALA A 318 1.72 -23.46 2.29
C ALA A 318 1.31 -22.89 3.66
N TYR A 319 1.90 -21.75 4.04
CA TYR A 319 1.55 -21.02 5.26
C TYR A 319 0.06 -20.72 5.38
N VAL A 320 -0.51 -20.02 4.39
CA VAL A 320 -1.93 -19.60 4.40
C VAL A 320 -2.85 -20.82 4.37
N PHE A 321 -2.53 -21.83 3.54
CA PHE A 321 -3.35 -23.02 3.42
C PHE A 321 -3.38 -23.85 4.71
N LEU A 322 -2.22 -24.11 5.31
CA LEU A 322 -2.12 -24.83 6.59
C LEU A 322 -2.73 -24.05 7.76
N SER A 323 -2.67 -22.72 7.72
CA SER A 323 -3.31 -21.84 8.69
C SER A 323 -4.83 -21.99 8.63
N ILE A 324 -5.43 -21.88 7.44
CA ILE A 324 -6.87 -22.04 7.24
C ILE A 324 -7.31 -23.46 7.61
N LEU A 325 -6.63 -24.49 7.11
CA LEU A 325 -7.02 -25.89 7.35
C LEU A 325 -6.96 -26.28 8.82
N GLY A 326 -5.87 -25.92 9.52
CA GLY A 326 -5.72 -26.25 10.94
C GLY A 326 -6.69 -25.48 11.83
N GLN A 327 -6.90 -24.18 11.59
CA GLN A 327 -7.91 -23.41 12.32
C GLN A 327 -9.32 -23.92 12.04
N PHE A 328 -9.64 -24.25 10.78
CA PHE A 328 -10.92 -24.84 10.43
C PHE A 328 -11.17 -26.17 11.14
N ALA A 329 -10.16 -27.05 11.22
CA ALA A 329 -10.30 -28.32 11.95
C ALA A 329 -10.59 -28.10 13.44
N MET A 330 -9.94 -27.13 14.09
CA MET A 330 -10.21 -26.77 15.49
C MET A 330 -11.61 -26.14 15.67
N HIS A 331 -12.02 -25.25 14.76
CA HIS A 331 -13.36 -24.68 14.76
C HIS A 331 -14.43 -25.76 14.58
N LEU A 332 -14.23 -26.68 13.63
CA LEU A 332 -15.14 -27.78 13.35
C LEU A 332 -15.25 -28.73 14.54
N PHE A 333 -14.13 -29.06 15.18
CA PHE A 333 -14.12 -29.88 16.39
C PHE A 333 -14.91 -29.21 17.53
N PHE A 334 -14.70 -27.91 17.76
CA PHE A 334 -15.46 -27.16 18.78
C PHE A 334 -16.95 -27.15 18.47
N LEU A 335 -17.31 -26.88 17.21
CA LEU A 335 -18.68 -26.78 16.74
C LEU A 335 -19.41 -28.13 16.81
N MET A 336 -18.81 -29.20 16.30
CA MET A 336 -19.32 -30.56 16.43
C MET A 336 -19.51 -30.96 17.90
N SER A 337 -18.52 -30.67 18.76
CA SER A 337 -18.60 -31.02 20.18
C SER A 337 -19.73 -30.27 20.90
N ALA A 338 -19.91 -29.00 20.57
CA ALA A 338 -20.96 -28.15 21.13
C ALA A 338 -22.36 -28.57 20.67
N VAL A 339 -22.54 -28.78 19.36
CA VAL A 339 -23.81 -29.26 18.79
C VAL A 339 -24.16 -30.64 19.31
N ASN A 340 -23.23 -31.60 19.30
CA ASN A 340 -23.47 -32.94 19.82
C ASN A 340 -23.82 -32.94 21.32
N LEU A 341 -23.30 -31.97 22.09
CA LEU A 341 -23.69 -31.80 23.48
C LEU A 341 -25.10 -31.22 23.59
N ALA A 342 -25.47 -30.26 22.74
CA ALA A 342 -26.81 -29.67 22.67
C ALA A 342 -27.89 -30.69 22.26
N SER A 343 -27.64 -31.47 21.20
CA SER A 343 -28.60 -32.44 20.66
C SER A 343 -28.99 -33.51 21.69
N LYS A 344 -28.13 -33.83 22.66
CA LYS A 344 -28.46 -34.75 23.77
C LYS A 344 -29.58 -34.26 24.69
N TYR A 345 -29.82 -32.95 24.72
CA TYR A 345 -30.86 -32.34 25.54
C TYR A 345 -32.09 -31.94 24.71
N MET A 346 -32.08 -32.13 23.40
CA MET A 346 -33.28 -31.96 22.57
C MET A 346 -34.08 -33.26 22.51
N PRO A 347 -35.42 -33.20 22.63
CA PRO A 347 -36.27 -34.33 22.29
C PRO A 347 -36.16 -34.65 20.79
N GLU A 348 -36.31 -35.93 20.42
CA GLU A 348 -36.44 -36.36 19.02
C GLU A 348 -37.81 -35.91 18.48
N GLU A 349 -37.93 -34.63 18.14
CA GLU A 349 -39.07 -34.10 17.40
C GLU A 349 -38.66 -33.88 15.94
N CYS A 350 -39.37 -34.51 15.00
CA CYS A 350 -39.16 -34.31 13.56
C CYS A 350 -39.65 -32.91 13.16
N ILE A 351 -38.74 -31.94 13.11
CA ILE A 351 -39.04 -30.59 12.59
C ILE A 351 -39.00 -30.64 11.06
N GLU A 352 -40.07 -30.19 10.40
CA GLU A 352 -40.08 -30.06 8.94
C GLU A 352 -39.09 -28.96 8.49
N PRO A 353 -38.17 -29.22 7.54
CA PRO A 353 -37.14 -28.26 7.10
C PRO A 353 -37.67 -26.91 6.60
N ASP A 354 -38.92 -26.87 6.13
CA ASP A 354 -39.55 -25.67 5.57
C ASP A 354 -40.43 -24.90 6.58
N SER A 355 -40.50 -25.33 7.84
CA SER A 355 -41.27 -24.64 8.88
C SER A 355 -40.73 -23.24 9.25
N GLU A 356 -41.55 -22.44 9.93
CA GLU A 356 -41.15 -21.12 10.44
C GLU A 356 -40.07 -21.24 11.51
N PHE A 357 -39.35 -20.14 11.79
CA PHE A 357 -38.29 -20.15 12.80
C PHE A 357 -38.87 -20.48 14.19
N HIS A 358 -38.40 -21.57 14.79
CA HIS A 358 -38.65 -21.92 16.19
C HIS A 358 -37.34 -21.91 17.00
N PRO A 359 -37.28 -21.16 18.12
CA PRO A 359 -36.14 -21.20 19.01
C PRO A 359 -35.94 -22.61 19.56
N ASN A 360 -34.70 -23.10 19.53
CA ASN A 360 -34.34 -24.33 20.20
C ASN A 360 -32.88 -24.30 20.67
N LEU A 361 -32.50 -25.34 21.40
CA LEU A 361 -31.18 -25.42 22.00
C LEU A 361 -30.06 -25.50 20.95
N VAL A 362 -30.28 -26.22 19.85
CA VAL A 362 -29.30 -26.34 18.75
C VAL A 362 -29.09 -25.00 18.03
N ASN A 363 -30.15 -24.22 17.77
CA ASN A 363 -30.05 -22.85 17.27
C ASN A 363 -29.19 -21.99 18.19
N THR A 364 -29.52 -22.01 19.48
CA THR A 364 -28.86 -21.18 20.49
C THR A 364 -27.38 -21.50 20.60
N VAL A 365 -27.03 -22.78 20.70
CA VAL A 365 -25.64 -23.24 20.78
C VAL A 365 -24.90 -22.95 19.47
N SER A 366 -25.51 -23.23 18.32
CA SER A 366 -24.88 -22.98 17.02
C SER A 366 -24.60 -21.50 16.80
N TYR A 367 -25.55 -20.63 17.15
CA TYR A 367 -25.37 -19.17 17.09
C TYR A 367 -24.25 -18.68 18.00
N MET A 368 -24.28 -19.05 19.29
CA MET A 368 -23.26 -18.64 20.26
C MET A 368 -21.86 -19.12 19.84
N VAL A 369 -21.73 -20.38 19.43
CA VAL A 369 -20.47 -20.96 19.01
C VAL A 369 -19.95 -20.31 17.73
N ASN A 370 -20.82 -20.04 16.75
CA ASN A 370 -20.44 -19.34 15.53
C ASN A 370 -19.87 -17.95 15.82
N MET A 371 -20.51 -17.20 16.73
CA MET A 371 -20.02 -15.89 17.13
C MET A 371 -18.69 -15.96 17.89
N MET A 372 -18.50 -16.94 18.77
CA MET A 372 -17.21 -17.16 19.44
C MET A 372 -16.09 -17.48 18.43
N ILE A 373 -16.37 -18.36 17.48
CA ILE A 373 -15.44 -18.70 16.38
C ILE A 373 -15.11 -17.44 15.57
N GLN A 374 -16.11 -16.62 15.25
CA GLN A 374 -15.91 -15.40 14.49
C GLN A 374 -15.00 -14.40 15.22
N VAL A 375 -15.24 -14.15 16.50
CA VAL A 375 -14.40 -13.28 17.33
C VAL A 375 -12.97 -13.82 17.43
N ALA A 376 -12.82 -15.11 17.71
CA ALA A 376 -11.52 -15.77 17.78
C ALA A 376 -10.77 -15.67 16.45
N THR A 377 -11.46 -15.88 15.32
CA THR A 377 -10.90 -15.79 13.97
C THR A 377 -10.33 -14.40 13.71
N PHE A 378 -11.06 -13.33 14.05
CA PHE A 378 -10.57 -11.96 13.90
C PHE A 378 -9.36 -11.67 14.79
N ALA A 379 -9.38 -12.10 16.04
CA ALA A 379 -8.30 -11.87 16.99
C ALA A 379 -7.01 -12.63 16.63
N VAL A 380 -7.11 -13.92 16.31
CA VAL A 380 -5.98 -14.81 16.00
C VAL A 380 -5.31 -14.42 14.69
N ASN A 381 -6.11 -14.11 13.66
CA ASN A 381 -5.58 -13.85 12.32
C ASN A 381 -5.11 -12.40 12.12
N TYR A 382 -5.41 -11.49 13.04
CA TYR A 382 -4.88 -10.13 12.97
C TYR A 382 -3.34 -10.13 13.04
N MET A 383 -2.73 -9.46 12.08
CA MET A 383 -1.29 -9.29 11.99
C MET A 383 -0.91 -7.84 12.26
N GLY A 384 -0.35 -7.62 13.45
CA GLY A 384 0.27 -6.35 13.85
C GLY A 384 1.72 -6.27 13.40
N HIS A 385 2.64 -6.19 14.38
CA HIS A 385 4.07 -6.17 14.10
C HIS A 385 4.52 -7.38 13.26
N PRO A 386 5.48 -7.18 12.34
CA PRO A 386 6.28 -5.97 12.15
C PRO A 386 5.78 -5.02 11.05
N PHE A 387 4.55 -5.17 10.55
CA PHE A 387 4.04 -4.40 9.41
C PHE A 387 3.03 -3.33 9.82
N ASN A 388 2.11 -3.72 10.71
CA ASN A 388 1.02 -2.90 11.19
C ASN A 388 1.15 -2.65 12.70
N GLN A 389 0.39 -1.69 13.19
CA GLN A 389 0.18 -1.53 14.63
C GLN A 389 -0.43 -2.81 15.25
N SER A 390 0.01 -3.15 16.44
CA SER A 390 -0.55 -4.24 17.25
C SER A 390 -2.00 -3.94 17.67
N ILE A 391 -2.70 -4.98 18.16
CA ILE A 391 -4.07 -4.82 18.67
C ILE A 391 -4.10 -3.81 19.81
N SER A 392 -3.09 -3.78 20.70
CA SER A 392 -3.05 -2.85 21.83
C SER A 392 -2.98 -1.38 21.41
N GLU A 393 -2.28 -1.10 20.30
CA GLU A 393 -2.09 0.21 19.69
C GLU A 393 -3.28 0.65 18.81
N ASN A 394 -3.92 -0.29 18.11
CA ASN A 394 -5.13 -0.05 17.33
C ASN A 394 -6.35 0.04 18.27
N LYS A 395 -6.53 1.22 18.89
CA LYS A 395 -7.60 1.47 19.88
C LYS A 395 -9.01 1.09 19.38
N PRO A 396 -9.47 1.49 18.18
CA PRO A 396 -10.78 1.11 17.69
C PRO A 396 -10.98 -0.41 17.64
N PHE A 397 -10.02 -1.13 17.03
CA PHE A 397 -10.10 -2.59 16.93
C PHE A 397 -10.03 -3.28 18.30
N LYS A 398 -9.20 -2.77 19.21
CA LYS A 398 -9.12 -3.27 20.60
C LYS A 398 -10.44 -3.16 21.34
N TYR A 399 -11.06 -1.98 21.30
CA TYR A 399 -12.32 -1.77 22.00
C TYR A 399 -13.44 -2.60 21.39
N ALA A 400 -13.49 -2.73 20.06
CA ALA A 400 -14.44 -3.61 19.37
C ALA A 400 -14.26 -5.09 19.77
N LEU A 401 -13.01 -5.58 19.84
CA LEU A 401 -12.71 -6.93 20.28
C LEU A 401 -13.08 -7.17 21.74
N TYR A 402 -12.77 -6.21 22.62
CA TYR A 402 -13.13 -6.28 24.03
C TYR A 402 -14.65 -6.28 24.21
N SER A 403 -15.37 -5.37 23.55
CA SER A 403 -16.84 -5.33 23.62
C SER A 403 -17.48 -6.61 23.10
N ALA A 404 -16.91 -7.22 22.07
CA ALA A 404 -17.36 -8.49 21.54
C ALA A 404 -17.23 -9.61 22.57
N VAL A 405 -16.04 -9.78 23.15
CA VAL A 405 -15.78 -10.82 24.16
C VAL A 405 -16.72 -10.64 25.36
N VAL A 406 -16.91 -9.40 25.84
CA VAL A 406 -17.85 -9.10 26.91
C VAL A 406 -19.27 -9.46 26.52
N PHE A 407 -19.74 -8.99 25.36
CA PHE A 407 -21.09 -9.26 24.86
C PHE A 407 -21.40 -10.75 24.76
N PHE A 408 -20.50 -11.55 24.18
CA PHE A 408 -20.73 -13.00 24.08
C PHE A 408 -20.60 -13.73 25.41
N THR A 409 -19.72 -13.29 26.29
CA THR A 409 -19.64 -13.86 27.65
C THR A 409 -20.93 -13.60 28.42
N VAL A 410 -21.51 -12.41 28.29
CA VAL A 410 -22.80 -12.04 28.90
C VAL A 410 -23.94 -12.90 28.36
N ILE A 411 -24.00 -13.09 27.05
CA ILE A 411 -25.02 -13.92 26.38
C ILE A 411 -24.91 -15.39 26.80
N THR A 412 -23.72 -15.98 26.75
CA THR A 412 -23.50 -17.39 27.10
C THR A 412 -23.67 -17.67 28.59
N SER A 413 -23.35 -16.70 29.45
CA SER A 413 -23.56 -16.84 30.90
C SER A 413 -25.02 -16.65 31.31
N ASP A 414 -25.87 -16.16 30.40
CA ASP A 414 -27.30 -15.85 30.64
C ASP A 414 -27.47 -14.83 31.79
N MET A 415 -26.57 -13.86 31.87
CA MET A 415 -26.55 -12.85 32.95
C MET A 415 -27.74 -11.87 32.84
N PHE A 416 -28.19 -11.60 31.62
CA PHE A 416 -29.38 -10.79 31.33
C PHE A 416 -30.36 -11.59 30.49
N ARG A 417 -31.38 -12.16 31.13
CA ARG A 417 -32.34 -13.04 30.45
C ARG A 417 -33.16 -12.29 29.40
N ASP A 418 -33.55 -11.05 29.67
CA ASP A 418 -34.31 -10.21 28.72
C ASP A 418 -33.59 -10.02 27.38
N LEU A 419 -32.25 -9.89 27.42
CA LEU A 419 -31.44 -9.76 26.21
C LEU A 419 -31.42 -11.06 25.40
N ASN A 420 -31.30 -12.20 26.09
CA ASN A 420 -31.31 -13.51 25.45
C ASN A 420 -32.69 -13.82 24.86
N ASP A 421 -33.77 -13.46 25.54
CA ASP A 421 -35.14 -13.60 25.04
C ASP A 421 -35.39 -12.70 23.82
N TYR A 422 -34.87 -11.47 23.81
CA TYR A 422 -34.92 -10.58 22.63
C TYR A 422 -34.23 -11.20 21.40
N MET A 423 -33.10 -11.90 21.60
CA MET A 423 -32.40 -12.63 20.54
C MET A 423 -32.98 -14.03 20.27
N LYS A 424 -34.08 -14.39 20.94
CA LYS A 424 -34.74 -15.69 20.86
C LYS A 424 -33.79 -16.86 21.17
N LEU A 425 -33.01 -16.74 22.25
CA LEU A 425 -32.04 -17.73 22.72
C LEU A 425 -32.62 -18.57 23.87
N GLU A 426 -32.65 -19.88 23.66
CA GLU A 426 -33.11 -20.89 24.62
C GLU A 426 -32.14 -20.97 25.83
N PRO A 427 -32.64 -21.11 27.07
CA PRO A 427 -31.75 -21.23 28.23
C PRO A 427 -30.87 -22.49 28.14
N LEU A 428 -29.55 -22.30 28.26
CA LEU A 428 -28.60 -23.41 28.28
C LEU A 428 -28.73 -24.23 29.58
N PRO A 429 -28.76 -25.58 29.51
CA PRO A 429 -28.76 -26.47 30.67
C PRO A 429 -27.60 -26.22 31.64
N GLU A 430 -27.80 -26.57 32.91
CA GLU A 430 -26.79 -26.42 33.94
C GLU A 430 -25.49 -27.14 33.59
N GLY A 431 -24.36 -26.44 33.77
CA GLY A 431 -23.02 -26.94 33.42
C GLY A 431 -22.63 -26.84 31.94
N MET A 432 -23.58 -26.71 31.00
CA MET A 432 -23.27 -26.54 29.58
C MET A 432 -22.58 -25.19 29.32
N ARG A 433 -23.03 -24.12 29.99
CA ARG A 433 -22.49 -22.76 29.89
C ARG A 433 -20.99 -22.72 30.16
N SER A 434 -20.56 -23.29 31.30
CA SER A 434 -19.15 -23.35 31.71
C SER A 434 -18.32 -24.21 30.75
N LYS A 435 -18.89 -25.31 30.24
CA LYS A 435 -18.22 -26.17 29.23
C LYS A 435 -17.99 -25.42 27.92
N LEU A 436 -18.99 -24.69 27.42
CA LEU A 436 -18.86 -23.90 26.18
C LEU A 436 -17.80 -22.81 26.32
N LEU A 437 -17.79 -22.06 27.42
CA LEU A 437 -16.78 -21.03 27.68
C LEU A 437 -15.36 -21.63 27.79
N LEU A 438 -15.21 -22.78 28.46
CA LEU A 438 -13.94 -23.49 28.56
C LEU A 438 -13.46 -23.97 27.18
N TRP A 439 -14.34 -24.58 26.39
CA TRP A 439 -14.01 -25.05 25.04
C TRP A 439 -13.68 -23.90 24.10
N ALA A 440 -14.37 -22.76 24.21
CA ALA A 440 -14.05 -21.55 23.45
C ALA A 440 -12.64 -21.02 23.79
N MET A 441 -12.26 -21.03 25.08
CA MET A 441 -10.91 -20.65 25.51
C MET A 441 -9.85 -21.62 24.94
N LEU A 442 -10.09 -22.93 25.02
CA LEU A 442 -9.17 -23.94 24.48
C LEU A 442 -9.02 -23.82 22.96
N MET A 443 -10.13 -23.61 22.25
CA MET A 443 -10.14 -23.36 20.80
C MET A 443 -9.33 -22.10 20.47
N PHE A 444 -9.55 -20.99 21.19
CA PHE A 444 -8.79 -19.76 20.98
C PHE A 444 -7.29 -19.97 21.19
N CYS A 445 -6.89 -20.60 22.29
CA CYS A 445 -5.49 -20.89 22.59
C CYS A 445 -4.86 -21.83 21.54
N GLY A 446 -5.59 -22.85 21.09
CA GLY A 446 -5.16 -23.77 20.03
C GLY A 446 -4.95 -23.05 18.70
N CYS A 447 -5.94 -22.28 18.25
CA CYS A 447 -5.86 -21.47 17.03
C CYS A 447 -4.71 -20.46 17.10
N TYR A 448 -4.55 -19.78 18.23
CA TYR A 448 -3.47 -18.81 18.45
C TYR A 448 -2.08 -19.47 18.39
N GLY A 449 -1.92 -20.60 19.08
CA GLY A 449 -0.66 -21.36 19.08
C GLY A 449 -0.31 -21.88 17.69
N TRP A 450 -1.29 -22.46 16.98
CA TRP A 450 -1.12 -22.97 15.62
C TRP A 450 -0.71 -21.88 14.63
N GLU A 451 -1.40 -20.75 14.65
CA GLU A 451 -1.08 -19.60 13.80
C GLU A 451 0.33 -19.07 14.08
N ARG A 452 0.73 -18.98 15.36
CA ARG A 452 2.06 -18.51 15.73
C ARG A 452 3.16 -19.48 15.30
N PHE A 453 2.93 -20.78 15.45
CA PHE A 453 3.83 -21.82 15.00
C PHE A 453 4.04 -21.75 13.48
N LEU A 454 2.97 -21.64 12.69
CA LEU A 454 3.07 -21.57 11.23
C LEU A 454 3.80 -20.32 10.74
N ARG A 455 3.59 -19.16 11.40
CA ARG A 455 4.34 -17.94 11.09
C ARG A 455 5.84 -18.12 11.29
N TRP A 456 6.22 -18.82 12.36
CA TRP A 456 7.62 -19.15 12.64
C TRP A 456 8.19 -20.18 11.66
N ALA A 457 7.44 -21.23 11.34
CA ALA A 457 7.88 -22.31 10.46
C ALA A 457 8.00 -21.89 8.98
N PHE A 458 7.16 -20.94 8.53
CA PHE A 458 7.08 -20.50 7.15
C PHE A 458 7.24 -18.97 7.02
N PRO A 459 8.43 -18.40 7.29
CA PRO A 459 8.64 -16.96 7.15
C PRO A 459 8.60 -16.51 5.68
N GLY A 460 8.19 -15.26 5.44
CA GLY A 460 8.19 -14.65 4.12
C GLY A 460 9.62 -14.45 3.59
N LYS A 461 10.02 -15.26 2.60
CA LYS A 461 11.36 -15.20 1.98
C LYS A 461 11.38 -14.36 0.71
N MET A 462 12.54 -13.77 0.39
CA MET A 462 12.77 -13.19 -0.93
C MET A 462 12.73 -14.30 -2.00
N PRO A 463 11.98 -14.11 -3.10
CA PRO A 463 12.07 -15.01 -4.25
C PRO A 463 13.51 -15.04 -4.77
N ALA A 464 14.06 -16.23 -4.95
CA ALA A 464 15.38 -16.41 -5.56
C ALA A 464 15.29 -16.07 -7.06
N TRP A 465 15.54 -14.81 -7.40
CA TRP A 465 15.50 -14.31 -8.77
C TRP A 465 16.55 -14.99 -9.66
N GLU A 466 17.67 -15.46 -9.10
CA GLU A 466 18.71 -16.20 -9.83
C GLU A 466 18.17 -17.45 -10.54
N LYS A 467 17.20 -18.15 -9.94
CA LYS A 467 16.58 -19.32 -10.57
C LYS A 467 15.84 -18.93 -11.85
N ARG A 468 15.11 -17.82 -11.81
CA ARG A 468 14.39 -17.27 -12.97
C ARG A 468 15.35 -16.69 -14.01
N GLN A 469 16.44 -16.07 -13.58
CA GLN A 469 17.51 -15.65 -14.49
C GLN A 469 18.09 -16.84 -15.25
N LYS A 470 18.48 -17.92 -14.57
CA LYS A 470 18.99 -19.14 -15.23
C LYS A 470 18.00 -19.72 -16.23
N GLN A 471 16.70 -19.72 -15.89
CA GLN A 471 15.65 -20.15 -16.82
C GLN A 471 15.51 -19.21 -18.02
N ALA A 472 15.61 -17.90 -17.81
CA ALA A 472 15.54 -16.91 -18.89
C ALA A 472 16.73 -17.04 -19.86
N VAL A 473 17.95 -17.22 -19.33
CA VAL A 473 19.16 -17.48 -20.12
C VAL A 473 19.01 -18.79 -20.92
N ALA A 474 18.64 -19.89 -20.26
CA ALA A 474 18.45 -21.17 -20.95
C ALA A 474 17.37 -21.14 -22.05
N ASN A 475 16.35 -20.29 -21.90
CA ASN A 475 15.33 -20.10 -22.93
C ASN A 475 15.82 -19.26 -24.11
N LEU A 476 16.80 -18.37 -23.92
CA LEU A 476 17.45 -17.63 -25.00
C LEU A 476 18.36 -18.58 -25.79
N ASP A 477 19.18 -19.39 -25.11
CA ASP A 477 20.05 -20.37 -25.75
C ASP A 477 19.25 -21.36 -26.62
N LYS A 478 18.09 -21.82 -26.13
CA LYS A 478 17.16 -22.69 -26.88
C LYS A 478 16.50 -22.05 -28.10
N LYS A 479 16.43 -20.72 -28.18
CA LYS A 479 15.92 -20.02 -29.37
C LYS A 479 16.99 -19.86 -30.44
N GLN A 480 18.26 -20.01 -30.06
CA GLN A 480 19.42 -19.85 -30.93
C GLN A 480 19.93 -21.19 -31.49
N ALA A 481 19.74 -22.28 -30.74
CA ALA A 481 19.96 -23.66 -31.19
C ALA A 481 18.79 -24.17 -32.03
#